data_AF-A0A1H4MWA1-F1
#
_entry.id   AF-A0A1H4MWA1-F1
#
_cell.length_a   1.000
_cell.length_b   1.000
_cell.length_c   1.000
_cell.angle_alpha   90.00
_cell.angle_beta   90.00
_cell.angle_gamma   90.00
#
_symmetry.space_group_name_H-M   'P 1'
#
loop_
_entity.id
_entity.type
_entity.pdbx_description
1 polymer ?
#
loop_
_entity_poly.entity_id
_entity_poly.type
_entity_poly.pdbx_seq_one_letter_code
_entity_poly.pdbx_strand_id
1 'polypeptide(L)'
;MTKVEHKYLKIYDGVMTGSSVELEISPNNLKTNRIIIDSEKIPFRSQGLIEGGHENWNKSAKQALDIGLEKLNISDKLDITVKKLEGRIFIDTNNASVGIACILALWKYHDFQPEYQVMGRIDEFVKEDWKNDVDIIPDFKMIFEN
;
A
#
# COMPACT_ATOMS: atom_id res chain seq x y z
N MET A 1 16.16 12.34 -0.96
CA MET A 1 15.19 11.40 -0.35
C MET A 1 13.95 12.19 0.00
N THR A 2 12.80 11.71 -0.42
CA THR A 2 11.51 12.38 -0.25
C THR A 2 10.63 11.51 0.63
N LYS A 3 10.10 12.10 1.70
CA LYS A 3 9.14 11.44 2.59
C LYS A 3 7.73 11.61 2.02
N VAL A 4 6.99 10.51 1.90
CA VAL A 4 5.61 10.52 1.40
C VAL A 4 4.71 9.77 2.36
N GLU A 5 3.75 10.50 2.92
CA GLU A 5 2.69 9.95 3.76
C GLU A 5 1.39 9.92 2.97
N HIS A 6 0.68 8.80 3.09
CA HIS A 6 -0.63 8.62 2.49
C HIS A 6 -1.54 7.80 3.41
N LYS A 7 -2.84 8.12 3.36
CA LYS A 7 -3.88 7.40 4.06
C LYS A 7 -4.96 6.99 3.07
N TYR A 8 -5.23 5.69 3.00
CA TYR A 8 -6.43 5.17 2.35
C TYR A 8 -7.54 5.05 3.40
N LEU A 9 -8.75 5.53 3.06
CA LEU A 9 -9.90 5.44 3.96
C LEU A 9 -11.20 5.37 3.16
N LYS A 10 -12.01 4.35 3.43
CA LYS A 10 -13.35 4.16 2.88
C LYS A 10 -14.32 3.64 3.92
N ILE A 11 -15.61 3.82 3.66
CA ILE A 11 -16.69 3.28 4.49
C ILE A 11 -17.49 2.33 3.62
N TYR A 12 -17.58 1.07 4.04
CA TYR A 12 -18.36 0.03 3.39
C TYR A 12 -19.41 -0.49 4.37
N ASP A 13 -20.69 -0.34 4.01
CA ASP A 13 -21.81 -0.88 4.79
C ASP A 13 -21.78 -0.48 6.29
N GLY A 14 -21.31 0.74 6.58
CA GLY A 14 -21.19 1.30 7.93
C GLY A 14 -19.88 0.98 8.66
N VAL A 15 -19.00 0.17 8.06
CA VAL A 15 -17.68 -0.18 8.62
C VAL A 15 -16.59 0.61 7.91
N MET A 16 -15.70 1.22 8.69
CA MET A 16 -14.59 2.02 8.17
C MET A 16 -13.37 1.13 7.91
N THR A 17 -12.87 1.14 6.68
CA THR A 17 -11.68 0.39 6.25
C THR A 17 -10.60 1.36 5.83
N GLY A 18 -9.36 1.12 6.26
CA GLY A 18 -8.29 2.01 5.89
C GLY A 18 -6.94 1.62 6.47
N SER A 19 -5.91 2.25 5.91
CA SER A 19 -4.54 2.09 6.35
C SER A 19 -3.79 3.41 6.16
N SER A 20 -2.70 3.58 6.91
CA SER A 20 -1.79 4.70 6.74
C SER A 20 -0.38 4.17 6.48
N VAL A 21 0.32 4.81 5.56
CA VAL A 21 1.67 4.42 5.17
C VAL A 21 2.62 5.61 5.14
N GLU A 22 3.89 5.31 5.39
CA GLU A 22 5.00 6.25 5.25
C GLU A 22 6.07 5.59 4.37
N LEU A 23 6.39 6.25 3.26
CA LEU A 23 7.44 5.84 2.34
C LEU A 23 8.57 6.88 2.34
N GLU A 24 9.81 6.40 2.28
CA GLU A 24 10.97 7.20 1.89
C GLU A 24 11.38 6.78 0.47
N ILE A 25 11.33 7.73 -0.46
CA ILE A 25 11.58 7.46 -1.88
C ILE A 25 12.80 8.28 -2.35
N SER A 26 13.71 7.63 -3.08
CA SER A 26 14.81 8.32 -3.74
C SER A 26 15.16 7.66 -5.08
N PRO A 27 15.58 8.44 -6.10
CA PRO A 27 16.22 7.89 -7.28
C PRO A 27 17.45 7.06 -6.89
N ASN A 28 17.68 5.97 -7.61
CA ASN A 28 18.88 5.15 -7.48
C ASN A 28 19.55 4.98 -8.84
N ASN A 29 20.86 4.67 -8.81
CA ASN A 29 21.67 4.47 -10.01
C ASN A 29 21.73 2.98 -10.43
N LEU A 30 20.81 2.15 -9.92
CA LEU A 30 20.74 0.74 -10.23
C LEU A 30 19.91 0.52 -11.50
N LYS A 31 20.01 -0.68 -12.07
CA LYS A 31 19.20 -1.08 -13.22
C LYS A 31 17.77 -1.51 -12.82
N THR A 32 17.49 -1.61 -11.53
CA THR A 32 16.25 -2.15 -10.98
C THR A 32 15.73 -1.31 -9.82
N ASN A 33 14.41 -1.26 -9.66
CA ASN A 33 13.80 -0.74 -8.43
C ASN A 33 14.20 -1.61 -7.24
N ARG A 34 14.25 -1.01 -6.06
CA ARG A 34 14.51 -1.71 -4.81
C ARG A 34 13.51 -1.27 -3.75
N ILE A 35 12.73 -2.22 -3.26
CA ILE A 35 11.78 -2.01 -2.18
C ILE A 35 12.36 -2.62 -0.91
N ILE A 36 12.47 -1.80 0.14
CA ILE A 36 12.99 -2.16 1.45
C ILE A 36 11.85 -2.04 2.45
N ILE A 37 11.56 -3.13 3.16
CA ILE A 37 10.60 -3.10 4.27
C ILE A 37 11.37 -2.80 5.55
N ASP A 38 11.21 -1.60 6.09
CA ASP A 38 11.83 -1.16 7.34
C ASP A 38 10.80 -1.01 8.48
N SER A 39 9.51 -1.14 8.15
CA SER A 39 8.39 -1.05 9.09
C SER A 39 8.45 -2.12 10.19
N GLU A 40 9.08 -3.27 9.93
CA GLU A 40 9.29 -4.37 10.90
C GLU A 40 10.01 -3.95 12.17
N LYS A 41 10.77 -2.84 12.12
CA LYS A 41 11.49 -2.32 13.28
C LYS A 41 10.59 -1.53 14.24
N ILE A 42 9.35 -1.28 13.86
CA ILE A 42 8.38 -0.62 14.74
C ILE A 42 7.72 -1.70 15.60
N PRO A 43 7.90 -1.68 16.93
CA PRO A 43 7.26 -2.65 17.80
C PRO A 43 5.75 -2.44 17.84
N PHE A 44 5.00 -3.54 17.82
CA PHE A 44 3.56 -3.53 18.07
C PHE A 44 3.26 -2.79 19.37
N ARG A 45 2.40 -1.76 19.30
CA ARG A 45 2.14 -0.89 20.45
C ARG A 45 0.92 -1.29 21.27
N SER A 46 -0.19 -1.71 20.65
CA SER A 46 -1.40 -2.15 21.38
C SER A 46 -2.43 -2.85 20.48
N GLN A 47 -3.36 -3.61 21.08
CA GLN A 47 -4.53 -4.16 20.37
C GLN A 47 -5.31 -3.03 19.67
N GLY A 48 -5.33 -3.04 18.34
CA GLY A 48 -5.95 -2.00 17.51
C GLY A 48 -4.99 -0.96 16.92
N LEU A 49 -3.69 -1.01 17.27
CA LEU A 49 -2.61 -0.25 16.66
C LEU A 49 -1.50 -1.22 16.26
N ILE A 50 -1.64 -1.83 15.09
CA ILE A 50 -0.53 -2.52 14.44
C ILE A 50 0.28 -1.44 13.73
N GLU A 51 1.34 -0.99 14.40
CA GLU A 51 2.35 -0.10 13.85
C GLU A 51 3.57 -0.97 13.49
N GLY A 52 3.92 -1.01 12.21
CA GLY A 52 5.04 -1.81 11.70
C GLY A 52 4.66 -2.92 10.71
N GLY A 53 3.37 -3.25 10.66
CA GLY A 53 2.82 -4.32 9.82
C GLY A 53 3.20 -5.71 10.30
N HIS A 54 2.28 -6.66 10.16
CA HIS A 54 2.65 -8.07 10.24
C HIS A 54 3.18 -8.55 8.88
N GLU A 55 3.72 -9.76 8.84
CA GLU A 55 4.39 -10.33 7.66
C GLU A 55 3.57 -10.17 6.36
N ASN A 56 2.25 -10.41 6.43
CA ASN A 56 1.39 -10.29 5.25
C ASN A 56 1.17 -8.84 4.80
N TRP A 57 1.15 -7.87 5.72
CA TRP A 57 1.13 -6.45 5.35
C TRP A 57 2.41 -6.05 4.64
N ASN A 58 3.56 -6.54 5.12
CA ASN A 58 4.85 -6.27 4.50
C ASN A 58 4.94 -6.87 3.09
N LYS A 59 4.47 -8.12 2.92
CA LYS A 59 4.36 -8.78 1.60
C LYS A 59 3.42 -8.02 0.67
N SER A 60 2.26 -7.61 1.17
CA SER A 60 1.26 -6.84 0.41
C SER A 60 1.80 -5.48 -0.02
N ALA A 61 2.46 -4.76 0.89
CA ALA A 61 3.10 -3.48 0.59
C ALA A 61 4.16 -3.62 -0.50
N LYS A 62 5.02 -4.64 -0.40
CA LYS A 62 6.05 -4.91 -1.40
C LYS A 62 5.45 -5.22 -2.77
N GLN A 63 4.53 -6.16 -2.84
CA GLN A 63 3.89 -6.54 -4.10
C GLN A 63 3.13 -5.35 -4.72
N ALA A 64 2.37 -4.61 -3.93
CA ALA A 64 1.62 -3.45 -4.41
C ALA A 64 2.54 -2.35 -4.96
N LEU A 65 3.68 -2.08 -4.31
CA LEU A 65 4.68 -1.14 -4.81
C LEU A 65 5.33 -1.62 -6.10
N ASP A 66 5.67 -2.92 -6.22
CA ASP A 66 6.19 -3.50 -7.45
C ASP A 66 5.20 -3.30 -8.61
N ILE A 67 3.92 -3.64 -8.42
CA ILE A 67 2.88 -3.43 -9.44
C ILE A 67 2.65 -1.95 -9.74
N GLY A 68 2.66 -1.09 -8.71
CA GLY A 68 2.52 0.36 -8.88
C GLY A 68 3.63 0.95 -9.74
N LEU A 69 4.87 0.48 -9.56
CA LEU A 69 6.02 0.86 -10.37
C LEU A 69 5.92 0.35 -11.81
N GLU A 70 5.48 -0.89 -12.00
CA GLU A 70 5.20 -1.45 -13.34
C GLU A 70 4.18 -0.58 -14.08
N LYS A 71 3.10 -0.16 -13.40
CA LYS A 71 2.05 0.66 -14.02
C LYS A 71 2.50 2.08 -14.36
N LEU A 72 3.36 2.68 -13.53
CA LEU A 72 3.92 4.01 -13.80
C LEU A 72 4.88 4.01 -15.00
N ASN A 73 5.50 2.87 -15.32
CA ASN A 73 6.42 2.70 -16.45
C ASN A 73 7.52 3.79 -16.53
N ILE A 74 8.13 4.11 -15.39
CA ILE A 74 9.18 5.14 -15.29
C ILE A 74 10.56 4.59 -15.67
N SER A 75 11.36 5.43 -16.33
CA SER A 75 12.76 5.11 -16.69
C SER A 75 13.64 5.02 -15.44
N ASP A 76 13.49 6.01 -14.56
CA ASP A 76 14.32 6.17 -13.37
C ASP A 76 13.97 5.10 -12.35
N LYS A 77 15.00 4.47 -11.78
CA LYS A 77 14.82 3.43 -10.78
C LYS A 77 14.85 4.03 -9.39
N LEU A 78 14.00 3.49 -8.52
CA LEU A 78 13.78 4.04 -7.19
C LEU A 78 14.22 3.06 -6.12
N ASP A 79 14.82 3.62 -5.08
CA ASP A 79 14.82 3.02 -3.76
C ASP A 79 13.58 3.50 -3.02
N ILE A 80 12.73 2.56 -2.62
CA ILE A 80 11.53 2.81 -1.82
C ILE A 80 11.70 2.08 -0.50
N THR A 81 11.74 2.83 0.59
CA THR A 81 11.73 2.26 1.94
C THR A 81 10.35 2.44 2.56
N VAL A 82 9.70 1.34 2.90
CA VAL A 82 8.46 1.34 3.69
C VAL A 82 8.84 1.55 5.15
N LYS A 83 8.63 2.77 5.65
CA LYS A 83 8.99 3.16 7.02
C LYS A 83 7.91 2.82 8.02
N LYS A 84 6.64 2.94 7.61
CA LYS A 84 5.49 2.69 8.48
C LYS A 84 4.34 2.09 7.69
N LEU A 85 3.75 1.04 8.23
CA LEU A 85 2.45 0.50 7.88
C LEU A 85 1.60 0.53 9.15
N GLU A 86 0.43 1.17 9.09
CA GLU A 86 -0.40 1.41 10.27
C GLU A 86 -1.87 1.13 9.98
N GLY A 87 -2.45 0.23 10.79
CA GLY A 87 -3.90 0.16 11.01
C GLY A 87 -4.29 1.03 12.22
N ARG A 88 -5.53 1.51 12.27
CA ARG A 88 -6.01 2.39 13.35
C ARG A 88 -7.13 1.75 14.17
N ILE A 89 -7.22 2.16 15.44
CA ILE A 89 -8.32 1.76 16.32
C ILE A 89 -9.66 2.15 15.68
N PHE A 90 -10.63 1.22 15.69
CA PHE A 90 -11.96 1.35 15.08
C PHE A 90 -11.97 1.45 13.55
N ILE A 91 -10.82 1.23 12.90
CA ILE A 91 -10.70 1.14 11.45
C ILE A 91 -10.22 -0.25 11.12
N ASP A 92 -11.01 -0.98 10.35
CA ASP A 92 -10.59 -2.28 9.88
C ASP A 92 -9.47 -2.12 8.84
N THR A 93 -8.47 -2.99 8.91
CA THR A 93 -7.28 -2.91 8.06
C THR A 93 -7.01 -4.29 7.49
N ASN A 94 -7.26 -4.46 6.19
CA ASN A 94 -6.95 -5.69 5.45
C ASN A 94 -5.69 -5.52 4.58
N ASN A 95 -5.18 -6.63 4.06
CA ASN A 95 -3.99 -6.68 3.22
C ASN A 95 -4.12 -5.77 1.98
N ALA A 96 -5.29 -5.76 1.35
CA ALA A 96 -5.57 -4.91 0.19
C ALA A 96 -5.46 -3.42 0.54
N SER A 97 -6.07 -2.98 1.64
CA SER A 97 -6.04 -1.56 2.05
C SER A 97 -4.62 -1.06 2.30
N VAL A 98 -3.73 -1.92 2.84
CA VAL A 98 -2.32 -1.58 3.05
C VAL A 98 -1.60 -1.40 1.72
N GLY A 99 -1.71 -2.37 0.81
CA GLY A 99 -1.06 -2.27 -0.50
C GLY A 99 -1.60 -1.10 -1.33
N ILE A 100 -2.91 -0.83 -1.28
CA ILE A 100 -3.52 0.32 -1.95
C ILE A 100 -2.96 1.63 -1.41
N ALA A 101 -2.82 1.80 -0.09
CA ALA A 101 -2.20 3.01 0.46
C ALA A 101 -0.75 3.19 -0.04
N CYS A 102 0.02 2.11 -0.19
CA CYS A 102 1.35 2.15 -0.79
C CYS A 102 1.33 2.59 -2.26
N ILE A 103 0.43 2.04 -3.08
CA ILE A 103 0.27 2.45 -4.49
C ILE A 103 -0.08 3.93 -4.59
N LEU A 104 -1.06 4.39 -3.80
CA LEU A 104 -1.49 5.78 -3.80
C LEU A 104 -0.39 6.74 -3.29
N ALA A 105 0.42 6.32 -2.32
CA ALA A 105 1.60 7.07 -1.89
C ALA A 105 2.64 7.20 -3.02
N LEU A 106 2.91 6.11 -3.73
CA LEU A 106 3.82 6.12 -4.87
C LEU A 106 3.29 7.01 -6.02
N TRP A 107 2.00 6.95 -6.32
CA TRP A 107 1.39 7.83 -7.32
C TRP A 107 1.44 9.29 -6.91
N LYS A 108 1.20 9.58 -5.63
CA LYS A 108 1.37 10.94 -5.06
C LYS A 108 2.79 11.46 -5.23
N TYR A 109 3.82 10.61 -5.07
CA TYR A 109 5.21 11.01 -5.32
C TYR A 109 5.47 11.44 -6.76
N HIS A 110 4.83 10.76 -7.72
CA HIS A 110 4.97 11.02 -9.15
C HIS A 110 3.97 12.04 -9.71
N ASP A 111 3.11 12.61 -8.87
CA ASP A 111 1.95 13.41 -9.32
C ASP A 111 1.09 12.68 -10.37
N PHE A 112 0.98 11.36 -10.22
CA PHE A 112 0.23 10.51 -11.14
C PHE A 112 -1.25 10.49 -10.75
N GLN A 113 -2.12 10.77 -11.72
CA GLN A 113 -3.57 10.71 -11.57
C GLN A 113 -4.10 9.48 -12.32
N PRO A 114 -4.62 8.46 -11.61
CA PRO A 114 -5.19 7.29 -12.25
C PRO A 114 -6.52 7.63 -12.95
N GLU A 115 -6.88 6.81 -13.93
CA GLU A 115 -8.20 6.90 -14.56
C GLU A 115 -9.31 6.61 -13.55
N TYR A 116 -10.47 7.26 -13.72
CA TYR A 116 -11.62 7.09 -12.81
C TYR A 116 -12.03 5.62 -12.62
N GLN A 117 -11.93 4.80 -13.67
CA GLN A 117 -12.25 3.37 -13.62
C GLN A 117 -11.28 2.58 -12.73
N VAL A 118 -10.01 2.99 -12.64
CA VAL A 118 -9.04 2.39 -11.72
C VAL A 118 -9.43 2.71 -10.27
N MET A 119 -9.85 3.95 -10.00
CA MET A 119 -10.30 4.34 -8.66
C MET A 119 -11.53 3.58 -8.20
N GLY A 120 -12.50 3.32 -9.10
CA GLY A 120 -13.64 2.45 -8.80
C GLY A 120 -13.23 1.02 -8.45
N ARG A 121 -12.33 0.43 -9.25
CA ARG A 121 -11.80 -0.92 -9.02
C ARG A 121 -11.01 -1.04 -7.71
N ILE A 122 -10.28 0.00 -7.30
CA ILE A 122 -9.57 0.01 -6.01
C ILE A 122 -10.55 -0.19 -4.85
N ASP A 123 -11.70 0.48 -4.87
CA ASP A 123 -12.67 0.38 -3.79
C ASP A 123 -13.33 -1.01 -3.75
N GLU A 124 -13.71 -1.54 -4.92
CA GLU A 124 -14.25 -2.90 -5.04
C GLU A 124 -13.23 -3.95 -4.58
N PHE A 125 -11.97 -3.83 -5.02
CA PHE A 125 -10.88 -4.71 -4.65
C PHE A 125 -10.64 -4.78 -3.14
N VAL A 126 -10.60 -3.62 -2.47
CA VAL A 126 -10.44 -3.58 -1.00
C VAL A 126 -11.66 -4.17 -0.29
N LYS A 127 -12.86 -3.93 -0.81
CA LYS A 127 -14.09 -4.49 -0.25
C LYS A 127 -14.13 -6.02 -0.39
N GLU A 128 -13.70 -6.56 -1.52
CA GLU A 128 -13.70 -7.99 -1.78
C GLU A 128 -12.68 -8.75 -0.95
N ASP A 129 -11.54 -8.12 -0.65
CA ASP A 129 -10.49 -8.72 0.17
C ASP A 129 -10.95 -9.08 1.59
N TRP A 130 -12.01 -8.46 2.10
CA TRP A 130 -12.62 -8.88 3.38
C TRP A 130 -13.19 -10.28 3.39
N LYS A 131 -13.46 -10.86 2.22
CA LYS A 131 -13.95 -12.23 2.11
C LYS A 131 -12.80 -13.24 2.16
N ASN A 132 -11.56 -12.77 2.09
CA ASN A 132 -10.37 -13.61 2.09
C ASN A 132 -9.85 -13.80 3.53
N ASP A 133 -9.12 -14.90 3.72
CA ASP A 133 -8.36 -15.10 4.95
C ASP A 133 -7.23 -14.06 5.07
N VAL A 134 -6.94 -13.63 6.29
CA VAL A 134 -5.89 -12.63 6.60
C VAL A 134 -4.48 -13.06 6.17
N ASP A 135 -4.30 -14.35 5.85
CA ASP A 135 -3.06 -14.93 5.36
C ASP A 135 -2.88 -14.85 3.84
N ILE A 136 -3.93 -14.47 3.11
CA ILE A 136 -3.90 -14.35 1.65
C ILE A 136 -3.39 -12.97 1.26
N ILE A 137 -2.36 -12.95 0.41
CA ILE A 137 -1.88 -11.71 -0.22
C ILE A 137 -2.74 -11.43 -1.46
N PRO A 138 -3.38 -10.25 -1.56
CA PRO A 138 -4.23 -9.90 -2.70
C PRO A 138 -3.44 -9.77 -4.01
N ASP A 139 -4.04 -10.12 -5.15
CA ASP A 139 -3.42 -9.86 -6.45
C ASP A 139 -3.70 -8.42 -6.92
N PHE A 140 -2.76 -7.52 -6.61
CA PHE A 140 -2.87 -6.11 -6.99
C PHE A 140 -2.88 -5.85 -8.50
N LYS A 141 -2.61 -6.84 -9.38
CA LYS A 141 -2.76 -6.65 -10.83
C LYS A 141 -4.22 -6.46 -11.23
N MET A 142 -5.15 -7.08 -10.48
CA MET A 142 -6.58 -7.05 -10.78
C MET A 142 -7.16 -5.63 -10.83
N ILE A 143 -6.57 -4.67 -10.10
CA ILE A 143 -7.04 -3.27 -10.12
C ILE A 143 -6.79 -2.57 -11.47
N PHE A 144 -5.96 -3.17 -12.33
CA PHE A 144 -5.57 -2.62 -13.63
C PHE A 144 -6.13 -3.42 -14.83
N GLU A 145 -6.77 -4.58 -14.59
CA GLU A 145 -7.30 -5.46 -15.63
C GLU A 145 -8.72 -5.04 -16.05
N ASN A 146 -8.98 -5.06 -17.36
CA ASN A 146 -10.25 -4.62 -17.97
C ASN A 146 -11.38 -5.64 -17.81
#